data_AF-A0R371-F1
#
_entry.id   AF-A0R371-F1
#
_cell.length_a   1.000
_cell.length_b   1.000
_cell.length_c   1.000
_cell.angle_alpha   90.00
_cell.angle_beta   90.00
_cell.angle_gamma   90.00
#
_symmetry.space_group_name_H-M   'P 1'
#
loop_
_entity.id
_entity.type
_entity.pdbx_description
1 polymer ?
#
loop_
_entity_poly.entity_id
_entity_poly.type
_entity_poly.pdbx_seq_one_letter_code
_entity_poly.pdbx_strand_id
1 'polypeptide(L)'
;MLDPAVWGAGTILGADLPRQINHGVDDVAVNLLRYLGHGATLVSGPAGQPVLLAFAERRLFAVLVLTIRDGRILKIEASVDPSAAERRRSGPVEF
;
A
#
# COMPACT_ATOMS: atom_id res chain seq x y z
N MET A 1 -0.22 -14.36 6.42
CA MET A 1 1.08 -14.33 7.13
C MET A 1 2.18 -14.03 6.11
N LEU A 2 3.22 -13.28 6.49
CA LEU A 2 4.38 -13.06 5.61
C LEU A 2 5.29 -14.30 5.61
N ASP A 3 5.90 -14.59 4.46
CA ASP A 3 6.99 -15.55 4.38
C ASP A 3 8.27 -14.96 5.04
N PRO A 4 9.12 -15.76 5.72
CA PRO A 4 10.38 -15.26 6.28
C PRO A 4 11.29 -14.57 5.25
N ALA A 5 11.26 -15.01 3.99
CA ALA A 5 12.01 -14.44 2.88
C ALA A 5 11.17 -13.48 2.02
N VAL A 6 10.06 -12.96 2.55
CA VAL A 6 9.21 -11.99 1.85
C VAL A 6 10.02 -10.80 1.38
N TRP A 7 9.62 -10.23 0.25
CA TRP A 7 10.13 -8.95 -0.18
C TRP A 7 9.03 -8.06 -0.73
N GLY A 8 9.24 -6.75 -0.66
CA GLY A 8 8.31 -5.73 -1.09
C GLY A 8 8.95 -4.80 -2.09
N ALA A 9 8.17 -4.34 -3.07
CA ALA A 9 8.54 -3.33 -4.03
C ALA A 9 7.47 -2.24 -4.08
N GLY A 10 7.81 -1.00 -3.73
CA GLY A 10 6.88 0.13 -3.70
C GLY A 10 7.25 1.20 -4.72
N THR A 11 6.29 1.59 -5.55
CA THR A 11 6.41 2.72 -6.48
C THR A 11 5.53 3.87 -5.98
N ILE A 12 6.11 5.06 -5.84
CA ILE A 12 5.35 6.29 -5.57
C ILE A 12 4.96 6.91 -6.91
N LEU A 13 3.67 6.99 -7.17
CA LEU A 13 3.12 7.58 -8.39
C LEU A 13 3.31 9.09 -8.37
N GLY A 14 3.71 9.65 -9.51
CA GLY A 14 3.94 11.10 -9.66
C GLY A 14 5.23 11.62 -9.04
N ALA A 15 6.08 10.76 -8.46
CA ALA A 15 7.41 11.11 -7.97
C ALA A 15 8.50 10.45 -8.82
N ASP A 16 9.54 11.19 -9.18
CA ASP A 16 10.74 10.65 -9.84
C ASP A 16 11.69 10.06 -8.78
N LEU A 17 11.23 9.00 -8.12
CA LEU A 17 11.98 8.29 -7.08
C LEU A 17 12.17 6.83 -7.49
N PRO A 18 13.33 6.22 -7.15
CA PRO A 18 13.54 4.81 -7.38
C PRO A 18 12.51 3.99 -6.60
N ARG A 19 12.19 2.80 -7.13
CA ARG A 19 11.29 1.86 -6.47
C ARG A 19 11.89 1.44 -5.11
N GLN A 20 11.13 1.58 -4.04
CA GLN A 20 11.56 1.17 -2.71
C GLN A 20 11.50 -0.36 -2.60
N ILE A 21 12.65 -1.00 -2.38
CA ILE A 21 12.74 -2.45 -2.19
C ILE A 21 13.03 -2.73 -0.70
N ASN A 22 12.26 -3.61 -0.10
CA ASN A 22 12.45 -4.07 1.29
C ASN A 22 12.49 -5.60 1.32
N HIS A 23 13.34 -6.17 2.16
CA HIS A 23 13.51 -7.63 2.28
C HIS A 23 13.35 -8.08 3.72
N GLY A 24 12.75 -9.26 3.90
CA GLY A 24 12.46 -9.82 5.22
C GLY A 24 11.19 -9.25 5.83
N VAL A 25 10.71 -9.96 6.85
CA VAL A 25 9.41 -9.71 7.49
C VAL A 25 9.35 -8.31 8.11
N ASP A 26 10.40 -7.90 8.82
CA ASP A 26 10.39 -6.65 9.59
C ASP A 26 10.36 -5.43 8.68
N ASP A 27 11.27 -5.33 7.71
CA ASP A 27 11.33 -4.17 6.80
C ASP A 27 10.06 -4.05 5.96
N VAL A 28 9.53 -5.19 5.48
CA VAL A 28 8.26 -5.20 4.73
C VAL A 28 7.09 -4.79 5.62
N ALA A 29 7.00 -5.31 6.85
CA ALA A 29 5.91 -4.98 7.78
C ALA A 29 5.95 -3.51 8.21
N VAL A 30 7.12 -2.98 8.58
CA VAL A 30 7.31 -1.57 8.94
C VAL A 30 6.90 -0.67 7.77
N ASN A 31 7.29 -1.02 6.54
CA ASN A 31 6.91 -0.24 5.38
C ASN A 31 5.41 -0.29 5.11
N LEU A 32 4.76 -1.45 5.25
CA LEU A 32 3.29 -1.56 5.14
C LEU A 32 2.58 -0.68 6.17
N LEU A 33 3.00 -0.73 7.44
CA LEU A 33 2.40 0.06 8.51
C LEU A 33 2.59 1.56 8.29
N ARG A 34 3.71 2.00 7.71
CA ARG A 34 3.94 3.40 7.35
C ARG A 34 2.83 3.94 6.43
N TYR A 35 2.41 3.16 5.43
CA TYR A 35 1.39 3.61 4.48
C TYR A 35 -0.04 3.27 4.91
N LEU A 36 -0.24 2.12 5.54
CA LEU A 36 -1.58 1.57 5.82
C LEU A 36 -2.04 1.77 7.26
N GLY A 37 -1.10 1.98 8.20
CA GLY A 37 -1.39 2.06 9.64
C GLY A 37 -2.19 3.28 10.08
N HIS A 38 -2.34 4.29 9.21
CA HIS A 38 -3.00 5.56 9.51
C HIS A 38 -4.52 5.55 9.23
N GLY A 39 -5.18 4.40 9.43
CA GLY A 39 -6.63 4.25 9.23
C GLY A 39 -7.05 3.91 7.80
N ALA A 40 -6.18 3.29 7.01
CA ALA A 40 -6.54 2.83 5.68
C ALA A 40 -7.61 1.73 5.74
N THR A 41 -8.61 1.81 4.87
CA THR A 41 -9.55 0.71 4.61
C THR A 41 -8.98 -0.17 3.51
N LEU A 42 -8.85 -1.46 3.77
CA LEU A 42 -8.38 -2.45 2.79
C LEU A 42 -9.55 -3.25 2.23
N VAL A 43 -9.62 -3.33 0.90
CA VAL A 43 -10.64 -4.09 0.18
C VAL A 43 -9.95 -5.06 -0.78
N SER A 44 -10.38 -6.33 -0.79
CA SER A 44 -9.91 -7.28 -1.79
C SER A 44 -10.50 -6.93 -3.17
N GLY A 45 -9.66 -6.80 -4.20
CA GLY A 45 -10.07 -6.42 -5.55
C GLY A 45 -10.12 -7.61 -6.52
N PRO A 46 -11.08 -7.67 -7.46
CA PRO A 46 -11.12 -8.68 -8.52
C PRO A 46 -10.18 -8.28 -9.67
N ALA A 47 -8.90 -8.64 -9.56
CA ALA A 47 -7.87 -8.25 -10.54
C ALA A 47 -7.17 -9.45 -11.21
N GLY A 48 -7.80 -10.64 -11.19
CA GLY A 48 -7.22 -11.88 -11.71
C GLY A 48 -6.01 -12.43 -10.90
N GLN A 49 -5.61 -11.70 -9.85
CA GLN A 49 -4.55 -12.04 -8.91
C GLN A 49 -4.92 -11.53 -7.51
N PRO A 50 -4.27 -12.00 -6.43
CA PRO A 50 -4.56 -11.53 -5.08
C PRO A 50 -4.17 -10.04 -4.94
N VAL A 51 -5.16 -9.15 -4.95
CA VAL A 51 -4.96 -7.69 -4.86
C VAL A 51 -5.70 -7.12 -3.66
N LEU A 52 -5.03 -6.19 -2.96
CA LEU A 52 -5.63 -5.31 -1.97
C LEU A 52 -5.67 -3.87 -2.49
N LEU A 53 -6.81 -3.24 -2.34
CA LEU A 53 -7.05 -1.83 -2.63
C LEU A 53 -7.09 -1.07 -1.30
N ALA A 54 -6.25 -0.06 -1.15
CA ALA A 54 -6.17 0.74 0.07
C ALA A 54 -6.83 2.11 -0.13
N PHE A 55 -7.78 2.41 0.73
CA PHE A 55 -8.53 3.65 0.72
C PHE A 55 -8.26 4.50 1.96
N ALA A 56 -8.11 5.79 1.75
CA ALA A 56 -8.12 6.81 2.80
C ALA A 56 -9.22 7.81 2.46
N GLU A 57 -10.10 8.14 3.39
CA GLU A 57 -11.20 9.10 3.16
C GLU A 57 -12.02 8.78 1.88
N ARG A 58 -12.29 7.48 1.65
CA ARG A 58 -13.00 6.93 0.46
C ARG A 58 -12.29 7.14 -0.89
N ARG A 59 -11.02 7.54 -0.88
CA ARG A 59 -10.17 7.68 -2.08
C ARG A 59 -9.16 6.54 -2.13
N LEU A 60 -9.05 5.88 -3.28
CA LEU A 60 -8.02 4.87 -3.52
C LEU A 60 -6.66 5.59 -3.56
N PHE A 61 -5.73 5.17 -2.70
CA PHE A 61 -4.39 5.75 -2.67
C PHE A 61 -3.29 4.69 -2.84
N ALA A 62 -3.59 3.40 -2.64
CA ALA A 62 -2.62 2.36 -2.97
C ALA A 62 -3.28 1.10 -3.53
N VAL A 63 -2.56 0.45 -4.44
CA VAL A 63 -2.89 -0.88 -4.96
C VAL A 63 -1.73 -1.80 -4.61
N LEU A 64 -2.03 -2.90 -3.91
CA LEU A 64 -1.05 -3.90 -3.51
C LEU A 64 -1.36 -5.22 -4.21
N VAL A 65 -0.42 -5.70 -5.02
CA VAL A 65 -0.46 -7.02 -5.64
C VAL A 65 0.34 -7.99 -4.78
N LEU A 66 -0.26 -9.11 -4.41
CA LEU A 66 0.35 -10.12 -3.55
C LEU A 66 0.66 -11.37 -4.36
N THR A 67 1.92 -11.83 -4.28
CA THR A 67 2.26 -13.21 -4.66
C THR A 67 2.07 -14.09 -3.44
N ILE A 68 1.11 -15.01 -3.51
CA ILE A 68 0.78 -15.92 -2.42
C ILE A 68 1.09 -17.35 -2.85
N ARG A 69 1.76 -18.10 -1.98
CA ARG A 69 2.01 -19.54 -2.14
C ARG A 69 1.93 -20.21 -0.78
N ASP A 70 1.27 -21.37 -0.72
CA ASP A 70 1.12 -22.16 0.52
C ASP A 70 0.58 -21.33 1.72
N GLY A 71 -0.35 -20.41 1.43
CA GLY A 71 -0.97 -19.51 2.43
C GLY A 71 -0.07 -18.38 2.94
N ARG A 72 1.13 -18.21 2.38
CA ARG A 72 2.10 -17.16 2.74
C ARG A 72 2.24 -16.12 1.64
N ILE A 73 2.46 -14.87 2.03
CA ILE A 73 2.79 -13.79 1.10
C ILE A 73 4.30 -13.78 0.89
N LEU A 74 4.72 -14.03 -0.35
CA LEU A 74 6.14 -14.09 -0.76
C LEU A 74 6.61 -12.74 -1.32
N LYS A 75 5.71 -12.00 -1.96
CA LYS A 75 6.02 -10.72 -2.60
C LYS A 75 4.84 -9.77 -2.47
N ILE A 76 5.15 -8.48 -2.28
CA ILE A 76 4.19 -7.39 -2.34
C ILE A 76 4.67 -6.35 -3.33
N GLU A 77 3.85 -6.04 -4.33
CA GLU A 77 4.08 -4.92 -5.24
C GLU A 77 3.05 -3.83 -4.96
N ALA A 78 3.51 -2.68 -4.50
CA ALA A 78 2.66 -1.56 -4.14
C ALA A 78 2.84 -0.41 -5.14
N SER A 79 1.73 0.13 -5.64
CA SER A 79 1.69 1.44 -6.28
C SER A 79 0.95 2.38 -5.35
N VAL A 80 1.56 3.50 -4.98
CA VAL A 80 1.03 4.44 -3.98
C VAL A 80 0.94 5.84 -4.59
N ASP A 81 -0.21 6.48 -4.48
CA ASP A 81 -0.41 7.91 -4.76
C ASP A 81 -0.63 8.66 -3.43
N PRO A 82 0.41 9.30 -2.87
CA PRO A 82 0.30 10.04 -1.62
C PRO A 82 -0.71 11.19 -1.70
N SER A 83 -0.88 11.83 -2.86
CA SER A 83 -1.81 12.95 -3.04
C SER A 83 -3.27 12.51 -2.88
N ALA A 84 -3.56 11.24 -3.14
CA ALA A 84 -4.88 10.65 -2.90
C ALA A 84 -5.11 10.30 -1.42
N ALA A 85 -4.05 10.13 -0.63
CA ALA A 85 -4.11 9.87 0.81
C ALA A 85 -4.19 11.16 1.65
N GLU A 86 -3.74 12.29 1.11
CA GLU A 86 -3.84 13.58 1.79
C GLU A 86 -5.30 13.98 2.01
N ARG A 87 -5.63 14.24 3.28
CA ARG A 87 -6.89 14.88 3.63
C ARG A 87 -6.88 16.28 3.02
N ARG A 88 -7.76 16.54 2.06
CA ARG A 88 -8.00 17.90 1.55
C ARG A 88 -8.25 18.79 2.77
N ARG A 89 -7.35 19.73 3.09
CA ARG A 89 -7.66 20.77 4.07
C ARG A 89 -8.83 21.54 3.49
N SER A 90 -10.02 21.33 4.02
CA SER A 90 -11.10 22.29 3.87
C SER A 90 -10.58 23.62 4.40
N GLY A 91 -10.50 24.63 3.53
CA GLY A 91 -10.28 26.01 3.96
C GLY A 91 -11.38 26.45 4.93
N PRO A 92 -11.23 27.60 5.58
CA PRO A 92 -12.22 28.11 6.52
C PRO A 92 -13.58 28.15 5.82
N VAL A 93 -14.61 27.60 6.46
CA VAL A 93 -15.99 27.85 6.07
C VAL A 93 -16.29 29.26 6.56
N GLU A 94 -16.20 30.25 5.68
CA GLU A 94 -16.73 31.58 5.98
C GLU A 94 -18.26 31.50 5.98
N PHE A 95 -18.86 31.97 7.07
CA PHE A 95 -20.31 32.12 7.26
C PHE A 95 -20.75 33.54 6.91
#